data_AF-A0A210R542-F1
#
_entry.id   AF-A0A210R542-F1
#
_cell.length_a   1.000
_cell.length_b   1.000
_cell.length_c   1.000
_cell.angle_alpha   90.00
_cell.angle_beta   90.00
_cell.angle_gamma   90.00
#
_symmetry.space_group_name_H-M   'P 1'
#
loop_
_entity.id
_entity.type
_entity.pdbx_description
1 polymer ?
#
loop_
_entity_poly.entity_id
_entity_poly.type
_entity_poly.pdbx_seq_one_letter_code
_entity_poly.pdbx_strand_id
1 'polypeptide(L)'
;MQMEYNFSLYFLIGRDVAYNQDDDREVHDDTIQVDVIKNYYHLTDKTVAAFNWVTHFCREASYFFKVDDDVYLDLDALRVLQNKADYLPNDVILGSCFNKRSPHRISTKWKVSYEEYPFKTYPPYCSGPAYAMTLPTALKIHQEMRTTRTIRIMRSQVRK
;
A
#
# COMPACT_ATOMS: atom_id res chain seq x y z
N MET A 1 12.37 -10.90 19.80
CA MET A 1 11.07 -11.61 19.89
C MET A 1 10.70 -12.10 18.50
N GLN A 2 11.47 -13.04 17.95
CA GLN A 2 11.50 -13.30 16.51
C GLN A 2 11.84 -14.78 16.28
N MET A 3 10.93 -15.68 16.67
CA MET A 3 11.14 -17.13 16.53
C MET A 3 9.90 -17.89 16.01
N GLU A 4 8.76 -17.25 15.71
CA GLU A 4 7.52 -17.99 15.40
C GLU A 4 6.90 -17.69 14.02
N TYR A 5 7.38 -16.66 13.31
CA TYR A 5 6.80 -16.27 12.01
C TYR A 5 7.87 -16.03 10.95
N ASN A 6 7.66 -16.59 9.75
CA ASN A 6 8.54 -16.41 8.59
C ASN A 6 8.11 -15.18 7.78
N PHE A 7 8.22 -13.99 8.38
CA PHE A 7 8.03 -12.71 7.66
C PHE A 7 9.02 -11.66 8.16
N SER A 8 9.26 -10.65 7.32
CA SER A 8 9.97 -9.42 7.70
C SER A 8 8.99 -8.26 7.68
N LEU A 9 9.06 -7.38 8.68
CA LEU A 9 8.22 -6.19 8.82
C LEU A 9 9.08 -4.95 8.56
N TYR A 10 8.54 -4.01 7.79
CA TYR A 10 9.17 -2.73 7.53
C TYR A 10 8.16 -1.59 7.60
N PHE A 11 8.57 -0.46 8.16
CA PHE A 11 7.79 0.79 8.22
C PHE A 11 8.21 1.72 7.10
N LEU A 12 7.27 2.00 6.19
CA LEU A 12 7.49 2.97 5.11
C LEU A 12 7.13 4.38 5.59
N ILE A 13 8.08 5.31 5.60
CA ILE A 13 7.91 6.68 6.12
C ILE A 13 8.24 7.70 5.04
N GLY A 14 7.37 8.70 4.89
CA GLY A 14 7.60 9.84 4.00
C GLY A 14 8.38 10.97 4.68
N ARG A 15 9.00 11.84 3.89
CA ARG A 15 9.71 13.02 4.37
C ARG A 15 8.73 14.03 4.98
N ASP A 16 9.10 14.56 6.13
CA ASP A 16 8.39 15.68 6.75
C ASP A 16 9.00 17.00 6.24
N VAL A 17 8.15 17.94 5.84
CA VAL A 17 8.60 19.24 5.29
C VAL A 17 8.81 20.26 6.41
N ALA A 18 8.23 20.03 7.59
CA ALA A 18 8.33 20.93 8.75
C ALA A 18 9.52 20.60 9.67
N TYR A 19 10.18 19.47 9.43
CA TYR A 19 11.34 19.01 10.20
C TYR A 19 12.60 19.17 9.36
N ASN A 20 13.60 19.89 9.88
CA ASN A 20 14.93 19.89 9.29
C ASN A 20 15.50 18.47 9.35
N GLN A 21 16.19 18.06 8.27
CA GLN A 21 16.78 16.72 8.15
C GLN A 21 17.91 16.43 9.18
N ASP A 22 18.30 17.44 9.97
CA ASP A 22 19.32 17.35 11.03
C ASP A 22 18.76 16.95 12.40
N ASP A 23 17.46 16.70 12.54
CA ASP A 23 16.92 16.10 13.77
C ASP A 23 17.21 14.59 13.74
N ASP A 24 18.01 14.12 14.70
CA ASP A 24 18.33 12.72 15.01
C ASP A 24 17.03 11.91 15.21
N ARG A 25 16.37 11.56 14.10
CA ARG A 25 15.36 10.50 14.13
C ARG A 25 16.14 9.21 14.32
N GLU A 26 15.82 8.47 15.37
CA GLU A 26 16.21 7.06 15.46
C GLU A 26 15.63 6.34 14.24
N VAL A 27 16.44 6.24 13.17
CA VAL A 27 16.15 5.38 12.04
C VAL A 27 16.43 3.98 12.54
N HIS A 28 15.36 3.26 12.86
CA HIS A 28 15.46 1.85 13.19
C HIS A 28 15.73 1.02 11.92
N ASP A 29 16.36 -0.14 12.08
CA ASP A 29 16.74 -1.04 10.97
C ASP A 29 15.54 -1.54 10.14
N ASP A 30 14.31 -1.39 10.65
CA ASP A 30 13.05 -1.73 10.00
C ASP A 30 12.39 -0.55 9.26
N THR A 31 13.05 0.61 9.18
CA THR A 31 12.48 1.81 8.57
C THR A 31 12.95 2.02 7.13
N ILE A 32 11.99 2.18 6.21
CA ILE A 32 12.24 2.58 4.82
C ILE A 32 11.78 4.03 4.66
N GLN A 33 12.73 4.94 4.51
CA GLN A 33 12.43 6.34 4.25
C GLN A 33 12.36 6.62 2.74
N VAL A 34 11.26 7.22 2.29
CA VAL A 34 11.03 7.59 0.89
C VAL A 34 10.92 9.10 0.73
N ASP A 35 11.39 9.62 -0.40
CA ASP A 35 11.24 11.03 -0.76
C ASP A 35 9.82 11.31 -1.29
N VAL A 36 8.85 11.12 -0.40
CA VAL A 36 7.43 11.44 -0.60
C VAL A 36 6.98 12.27 0.58
N ILE A 37 6.40 13.45 0.31
CA ILE A 37 5.93 14.35 1.37
C ILE A 37 4.87 13.64 2.22
N LYS A 38 5.03 13.67 3.55
CA LYS A 38 4.10 13.08 4.52
C LYS A 38 2.74 13.80 4.49
N ASN A 39 1.85 13.34 3.61
CA ASN A 39 0.48 13.84 3.49
C ASN A 39 -0.41 12.74 2.88
N TYR A 40 -1.66 12.66 3.33
CA TYR A 40 -2.69 11.78 2.75
C TYR A 40 -2.85 11.94 1.24
N TYR A 41 -2.58 13.14 0.72
CA TYR A 41 -2.58 13.41 -0.73
C TYR A 41 -1.57 12.58 -1.53
N HIS A 42 -0.47 12.15 -0.90
CA HIS A 42 0.64 11.44 -1.53
C HIS A 42 0.65 9.94 -1.19
N LEU A 43 -0.48 9.39 -0.71
CA LEU A 43 -0.57 7.95 -0.44
C LEU A 43 -0.34 7.10 -1.69
N THR A 44 -0.77 7.57 -2.86
CA THR A 44 -0.49 6.85 -4.12
C THR A 44 1.01 6.82 -4.41
N ASP A 45 1.72 7.94 -4.21
CA ASP A 45 3.17 8.04 -4.42
C ASP A 45 3.92 7.15 -3.40
N LYS A 46 3.46 7.13 -2.15
CA LYS A 46 3.97 6.24 -1.11
C LYS A 46 3.74 4.77 -1.46
N THR A 47 2.59 4.44 -2.05
CA THR A 47 2.29 3.08 -2.53
C THR A 47 3.23 2.69 -3.66
N VAL A 48 3.44 3.56 -4.66
CA VAL A 48 4.42 3.30 -5.74
C VAL A 48 5.82 3.08 -5.15
N ALA A 49 6.22 3.87 -4.16
CA ALA A 49 7.50 3.69 -3.48
C ALA A 49 7.61 2.36 -2.72
N ALA A 50 6.53 1.90 -2.07
CA ALA A 50 6.47 0.58 -1.44
C ALA A 50 6.71 -0.54 -2.47
N PHE A 51 6.02 -0.48 -3.61
CA PHE A 51 6.18 -1.45 -4.69
C PHE A 51 7.60 -1.41 -5.28
N ASN A 52 8.17 -0.21 -5.51
CA ASN A 52 9.56 -0.06 -5.95
C ASN A 52 10.54 -0.77 -4.99
N TRP A 53 10.34 -0.60 -3.68
CA TRP A 53 11.23 -1.19 -2.69
C TRP A 53 11.10 -2.71 -2.63
N VAL A 54 9.86 -3.23 -2.51
CA VAL A 54 9.60 -4.67 -2.41
C VAL A 54 10.08 -5.42 -3.65
N THR A 55 9.84 -4.89 -4.86
CA THR A 55 10.29 -5.56 -6.09
C THR A 55 11.80 -5.53 -6.27
N HIS A 56 12.50 -4.60 -5.62
CA HIS A 56 13.95 -4.52 -5.68
C HIS A 56 14.64 -5.38 -4.63
N PHE A 57 14.18 -5.33 -3.37
CA PHE A 57 14.87 -5.88 -2.20
C PHE A 57 14.28 -7.19 -1.67
N CYS A 58 13.03 -7.53 -1.97
CA CYS A 58 12.36 -8.73 -1.43
C CYS A 58 12.18 -9.82 -2.48
N ARG A 59 13.21 -10.10 -3.29
CA ARG A 59 13.10 -11.03 -4.44
C ARG A 59 12.80 -12.49 -4.07
N GLU A 60 13.11 -12.88 -2.83
CA GLU A 60 12.87 -14.22 -2.31
C GLU A 60 11.54 -14.34 -1.55
N ALA A 61 10.82 -13.24 -1.36
CA ALA A 61 9.53 -13.28 -0.66
C ALA A 61 8.47 -13.99 -1.51
N SER A 62 7.67 -14.84 -0.88
CA SER A 62 6.52 -15.45 -1.57
C SER A 62 5.35 -14.45 -1.69
N TYR A 63 5.21 -13.56 -0.72
CA TYR A 63 4.09 -12.63 -0.60
C TYR A 63 4.53 -11.23 -0.19
N PHE A 64 3.78 -10.25 -0.67
CA PHE A 64 3.82 -8.87 -0.22
C PHE A 64 2.54 -8.54 0.56
N PHE A 65 2.69 -8.05 1.79
CA PHE A 65 1.60 -7.59 2.63
C PHE A 65 1.72 -6.10 2.85
N LYS A 66 0.64 -5.37 2.59
CA LYS A 66 0.50 -3.97 2.97
C LYS A 66 -0.54 -3.88 4.08
N VAL A 67 -0.22 -3.13 5.13
CA VAL A 67 -1.12 -2.83 6.25
C VAL A 67 -0.92 -1.37 6.66
N ASP A 68 -2.00 -0.65 6.99
CA ASP A 68 -1.91 0.67 7.63
C ASP A 68 -1.52 0.53 9.11
N ASP A 69 -0.97 1.59 9.68
CA ASP A 69 -0.53 1.64 11.09
C ASP A 69 -1.69 1.68 12.09
N ASP A 70 -2.92 1.89 11.62
CA ASP A 70 -4.17 1.88 12.40
C ASP A 70 -4.99 0.59 12.23
N VAL A 71 -4.39 -0.48 11.69
CA VAL A 71 -5.04 -1.77 11.45
C VAL A 71 -4.46 -2.86 12.36
N TYR A 72 -5.36 -3.59 13.04
CA TYR A 72 -4.99 -4.81 13.74
C TYR A 72 -4.72 -5.95 12.75
N LEU A 73 -3.59 -6.64 12.92
CA LEU A 73 -3.18 -7.76 12.10
C LEU A 73 -3.18 -9.05 12.93
N ASP A 74 -4.02 -10.01 12.52
CA ASP A 74 -4.05 -11.35 13.10
C ASP A 74 -2.90 -12.19 12.53
N LEU A 75 -1.87 -12.42 13.35
CA LEU A 75 -0.67 -13.16 12.96
C LEU A 75 -0.93 -14.66 12.78
N ASP A 76 -1.93 -15.23 13.47
CA ASP A 76 -2.30 -16.63 13.28
C ASP A 76 -2.99 -16.84 11.94
N ALA A 77 -3.83 -15.90 11.52
CA ALA A 77 -4.41 -15.91 10.18
C ALA A 77 -3.33 -15.82 9.08
N LEU A 78 -2.27 -15.02 9.30
CA LEU A 78 -1.13 -14.97 8.38
C LEU A 78 -0.39 -16.30 8.31
N ARG A 79 -0.17 -16.98 9.44
CA ARG A 79 0.46 -18.30 9.47
C ARG A 79 -0.34 -19.33 8.68
N VAL A 80 -1.66 -19.29 8.77
CA VAL A 80 -2.54 -20.15 7.95
C VAL A 80 -2.39 -19.83 6.45
N LEU A 81 -2.26 -18.56 6.06
CA LEU A 81 -2.00 -18.18 4.68
C LEU A 81 -0.63 -18.69 4.19
N GLN A 82 0.41 -18.58 5.01
CA GLN A 82 1.74 -19.12 4.70
C GLN A 82 1.69 -20.64 4.48
N ASN A 83 0.99 -21.38 5.35
CA ASN A 83 0.84 -22.83 5.22
C ASN A 83 0.00 -23.25 4.00
N LYS A 84 -0.79 -22.33 3.43
CA LYS A 84 -1.57 -22.56 2.22
C LYS A 84 -0.91 -21.98 0.97
N ALA A 85 0.31 -21.47 1.08
CA ALA A 85 0.98 -20.75 0.02
C ALA A 85 1.08 -21.55 -1.28
N ASP A 86 1.37 -22.84 -1.18
CA ASP A 86 1.54 -23.74 -2.33
C ASP A 86 0.24 -23.98 -3.12
N TYR A 87 -0.91 -23.66 -2.53
CA TYR A 87 -2.23 -23.79 -3.15
C TYR A 87 -2.76 -22.48 -3.73
N LEU A 88 -2.10 -21.35 -3.44
CA LEU A 88 -2.52 -20.06 -3.97
C LEU A 88 -2.01 -19.89 -5.41
N PRO A 89 -2.84 -19.36 -6.33
CA PRO A 89 -2.39 -19.01 -7.66
C PRO A 89 -1.22 -18.01 -7.59
N ASN A 90 -0.29 -18.11 -8.52
CA ASN A 90 0.83 -17.16 -8.62
C ASN A 90 0.38 -15.71 -8.91
N ASP A 91 -0.87 -15.50 -9.30
CA ASP A 91 -1.47 -14.23 -9.69
C ASP A 91 -2.69 -13.85 -8.83
N VAL A 92 -2.51 -13.75 -7.50
CA VAL A 92 -3.61 -13.43 -6.57
C VAL A 92 -3.37 -12.15 -5.78
N ILE A 93 -4.45 -11.40 -5.57
CA ILE A 93 -4.57 -10.34 -4.56
C ILE A 93 -5.64 -10.79 -3.55
N LEU A 94 -5.30 -10.74 -2.27
CA LEU A 94 -6.17 -11.11 -1.15
C LEU A 94 -6.50 -9.85 -0.34
N GLY A 95 -7.76 -9.67 0.00
CA GLY A 95 -8.22 -8.54 0.81
C GLY A 95 -9.72 -8.32 0.67
N SER A 96 -10.19 -7.18 1.18
CA SER A 96 -11.58 -6.74 0.96
C SER A 96 -11.69 -6.06 -0.40
N CYS A 97 -12.06 -6.81 -1.44
CA CYS A 97 -12.04 -6.33 -2.82
C CYS A 97 -13.44 -6.03 -3.37
N PHE A 98 -13.54 -5.01 -4.22
CA PHE A 98 -14.77 -4.50 -4.81
C PHE A 98 -14.67 -4.60 -6.33
N ASN A 99 -15.72 -5.13 -6.97
CA ASN A 99 -15.75 -5.27 -8.43
C ASN A 99 -16.36 -4.06 -9.15
N LYS A 100 -17.29 -3.34 -8.51
CA LYS A 100 -17.99 -2.19 -9.09
C LYS A 100 -18.33 -1.18 -8.00
N ARG A 101 -17.53 -0.13 -7.86
CA ARG A 101 -17.85 1.02 -7.01
C ARG A 101 -17.80 2.31 -7.80
N SER A 102 -18.70 3.23 -7.49
CA SER A 102 -18.72 4.56 -8.08
C SER A 102 -17.80 5.51 -7.31
N PRO A 103 -17.08 6.42 -7.98
CA PRO A 103 -16.36 7.50 -7.31
C PRO A 103 -17.28 8.33 -6.44
N HIS A 104 -16.83 8.71 -5.24
CA HIS A 104 -17.58 9.64 -4.40
C HIS A 104 -17.58 11.03 -5.04
N ARG A 105 -18.75 11.49 -5.49
CA ARG A 105 -18.91 12.83 -6.11
C ARG A 105 -19.34 13.92 -5.13
N ILE A 106 -19.79 13.53 -3.94
CA ILE A 106 -20.25 14.43 -2.86
C ILE A 106 -19.03 14.98 -2.10
N SER A 107 -19.15 16.21 -1.58
CA SER A 107 -18.13 16.88 -0.79
C SER A 107 -17.81 16.14 0.52
N THR A 108 -16.85 15.24 0.45
CA THR A 108 -16.31 14.45 1.56
C THR A 108 -14.78 14.38 1.39
N LYS A 109 -14.05 13.88 2.40
CA LYS A 109 -12.59 13.62 2.27
C LYS A 109 -12.23 12.67 1.12
N TRP A 110 -13.21 11.92 0.61
CA TRP A 110 -13.07 10.95 -0.47
C TRP A 110 -13.56 11.47 -1.84
N LYS A 111 -13.89 12.77 -1.94
CA LYS A 111 -14.43 13.33 -3.19
C LYS A 111 -13.41 13.22 -4.32
N VAL A 112 -13.85 12.68 -5.46
CA VAL A 112 -13.08 12.58 -6.70
C VAL A 112 -13.80 13.39 -7.79
N SER A 113 -13.13 14.37 -8.39
CA SER A 113 -13.70 15.20 -9.47
C SER A 113 -13.76 14.43 -10.79
N TYR A 114 -14.56 14.92 -11.73
CA TYR A 114 -14.58 14.35 -13.09
C TYR A 114 -13.27 14.60 -13.85
N GLU A 115 -12.50 15.65 -13.49
CA GLU A 115 -11.17 15.89 -14.07
C GLU A 115 -10.15 14.86 -13.58
N GLU A 116 -10.26 14.44 -12.31
CA GLU A 116 -9.41 13.41 -11.71
C GLU A 116 -9.77 12.02 -12.24
N TYR A 117 -11.06 11.72 -12.33
CA TYR A 117 -11.56 10.46 -12.85
C TYR A 117 -12.90 10.65 -13.58
N PRO A 118 -12.91 10.62 -14.93
CA PRO A 118 -14.10 10.95 -15.71
C PRO A 118 -15.13 9.82 -15.76
N PHE A 119 -14.74 8.58 -15.43
CA PHE A 119 -15.60 7.42 -15.58
C PHE A 119 -16.60 7.27 -14.42
N LYS A 120 -17.70 6.57 -14.68
CA LYS A 120 -18.78 6.34 -13.71
C LYS A 120 -18.42 5.33 -12.62
N THR A 121 -17.56 4.37 -12.94
CA THR A 121 -17.23 3.23 -12.08
C THR A 121 -15.72 3.03 -12.04
N TYR A 122 -15.18 2.71 -10.87
CA TYR A 122 -13.79 2.27 -10.74
C TYR A 122 -13.58 0.87 -11.33
N PRO A 123 -12.37 0.55 -11.83
CA PRO A 123 -12.01 -0.85 -12.04
C PRO A 123 -12.04 -1.63 -10.72
N PRO A 124 -12.02 -2.97 -10.75
CA PRO A 124 -11.90 -3.76 -9.54
C PRO A 124 -10.67 -3.36 -8.71
N TYR A 125 -10.83 -3.24 -7.40
CA TYR A 125 -9.75 -2.87 -6.48
C TYR A 125 -9.98 -3.42 -5.08
N CYS A 126 -8.91 -3.54 -4.30
CA CYS A 126 -8.98 -3.93 -2.89
C CYS A 126 -8.90 -2.72 -1.96
N SER A 127 -9.56 -2.82 -0.82
CA SER A 127 -9.62 -1.78 0.20
C SER A 127 -8.21 -1.42 0.68
N GLY A 128 -7.99 -0.12 0.90
CA GLY A 128 -6.69 0.43 1.29
C GLY A 128 -6.09 -0.12 2.59
N PRO A 129 -6.85 -0.30 3.70
CA PRO A 129 -6.31 -0.60 5.03
C PRO A 129 -5.36 -1.80 5.07
N ALA A 130 -5.75 -2.91 4.45
CA ALA A 130 -4.90 -4.09 4.33
C ALA A 130 -5.19 -4.90 3.06
N TYR A 131 -4.13 -5.37 2.41
CA TYR A 131 -4.19 -6.34 1.32
C TYR A 131 -2.87 -7.10 1.24
N ALA A 132 -2.96 -8.31 0.67
CA ALA A 132 -1.82 -9.15 0.37
C ALA A 132 -1.82 -9.55 -1.10
N MET A 133 -0.65 -9.88 -1.63
CA MET A 133 -0.54 -10.47 -2.97
C MET A 133 0.70 -11.33 -3.06
N THR A 134 0.72 -12.23 -4.03
CA THR A 134 1.95 -12.95 -4.38
C THR A 134 2.99 -11.99 -4.95
N LEU A 135 4.27 -12.27 -4.74
CA LEU A 135 5.35 -11.43 -5.28
C LEU A 135 5.30 -11.30 -6.82
N PRO A 136 5.02 -12.37 -7.61
CA PRO A 136 4.81 -12.22 -9.06
C PRO A 136 3.68 -11.25 -9.42
N THR A 137 2.61 -11.17 -8.63
CA THR A 137 1.54 -10.17 -8.83
C THR A 137 2.06 -8.76 -8.54
N ALA A 138 2.80 -8.57 -7.45
CA ALA A 138 3.39 -7.29 -7.11
C ALA A 138 4.34 -6.78 -8.22
N LEU A 139 5.14 -7.68 -8.81
CA LEU A 139 6.03 -7.37 -9.94
C LEU A 139 5.27 -6.90 -11.18
N LYS A 140 4.19 -7.60 -11.56
CA LYS A 140 3.34 -7.18 -12.69
C LYS A 140 2.71 -5.81 -12.43
N ILE A 141 2.15 -5.59 -11.23
CA ILE A 141 1.55 -4.31 -10.85
C ILE A 141 2.60 -3.19 -10.90
N HIS A 142 3.81 -3.44 -10.37
CA HIS A 142 4.90 -2.48 -10.38
C HIS A 142 5.31 -2.07 -11.79
N GLN A 143 5.31 -2.99 -12.75
CA GLN A 143 5.55 -2.69 -14.17
C GLN A 143 4.46 -1.76 -14.72
N GLU A 144 3.19 -2.06 -14.46
CA GLU A 144 2.05 -1.26 -14.92
C GLU A 144 1.97 0.12 -14.25
N MET A 145 2.44 0.25 -13.00
CA MET A 145 2.51 1.53 -12.28
C MET A 145 3.40 2.57 -13.00
N ARG A 146 4.35 2.13 -13.83
CA ARG A 146 5.26 3.02 -14.57
C ARG A 146 4.60 3.70 -15.77
N THR A 147 3.53 3.13 -16.28
CA THR A 147 2.83 3.58 -17.50
C THR A 147 1.42 4.06 -17.21
N THR A 148 0.84 3.63 -16.08
CA THR A 148 -0.52 3.99 -15.67
C THR A 148 -0.54 5.33 -14.96
N ARG A 149 -1.43 6.23 -15.41
CA ARG A 149 -1.70 7.49 -14.70
C ARG A 149 -2.29 7.20 -13.33
N THR A 150 -1.64 7.70 -12.28
CA THR A 150 -2.14 7.62 -10.91
C THR A 150 -3.38 8.49 -10.71
N ILE A 151 -4.35 7.98 -9.94
CA ILE A 151 -5.55 8.70 -9.51
C ILE A 151 -5.42 9.00 -8.02
N ARG A 152 -5.82 10.20 -7.58
CA ARG A 152 -5.88 10.54 -6.16
C ARG A 152 -7.31 10.37 -5.68
N ILE A 153 -7.52 9.39 -4.80
CA ILE A 153 -8.87 9.04 -4.30
C ILE A 153 -9.22 9.82 -3.02
N MET A 154 -8.26 10.54 -2.42
CA MET A 154 -8.44 11.37 -1.23
C MET A 154 -8.09 12.83 -1.50
N ARG A 155 -8.94 13.75 -1.00
CA ARG A 155 -8.56 15.15 -0.76
C ARG A 155 -8.55 15.40 0.75
N SER A 156 -7.38 15.68 1.34
CA SER A 156 -7.29 16.21 2.71
C SER A 156 -7.69 17.70 2.76
N GLN A 157 -8.97 17.99 2.46
CA GLN A 157 -9.59 19.29 2.74
C GLN A 157 -10.63 19.20 3.85
N VAL A 158 -10.36 18.36 4.86
CA VAL A 158 -11.01 18.54 6.16
C VAL A 158 -9.91 18.95 7.12
N ARG A 159 -9.73 20.26 7.27
CA ARG A 159 -9.13 20.81 8.49
C ARG A 159 -9.96 20.22 9.64
N LYS A 160 -9.30 19.53 10.57
CA LYS A 160 -9.87 19.38 11.91
C LYS A 160 -9.99 20.77 12.53
#